data_AF-A0A7X0H9G8-F1
#
_entry.id   AF-A0A7X0H9G8-F1
#
_cell.length_a   1.000
_cell.length_b   1.000
_cell.length_c   1.000
_cell.angle_alpha   90.00
_cell.angle_beta   90.00
_cell.angle_gamma   90.00
#
_symmetry.space_group_name_H-M   'P 1'
#
loop_
_entity.id
_entity.type
_entity.pdbx_description
1 polymer ?
#
loop_
_entity_poly.entity_id
_entity_poly.type
_entity_poly.pdbx_seq_one_letter_code
_entity_poly.pdbx_strand_id
1 'polypeptide(L)'
;MSIHVAILKREYLRMILSGQKTVESRLSKLRCAPFKSVSTGERLFLKASGGPFMATAIAGAVHDYADQTPEQIDALCDQWNPAVCGPLAYWRDRRDRPFATMIRLRNVEPMDVGPKLAVQNMRAWYVLPDEASPLMDVSLKPGALRNRYLSLPESSPAMRSQPLTLEMPDHESVQTDFVDGGPMLRWRGWGWYYDAFALEAGDVVRFVALGGRRYRVRFIRSTP
;
A
#
# COMPACT_ATOMS: atom_id res chain seq x y z
N MET A 1 8.08 -0.79 -11.25
CA MET A 1 7.37 0.17 -10.38
C MET A 1 8.07 0.19 -9.04
N SER A 2 7.88 1.23 -8.23
CA SER A 2 8.38 1.27 -6.86
C SER A 2 7.24 1.26 -5.85
N ILE A 3 7.55 0.80 -4.64
CA ILE A 3 6.71 1.03 -3.48
C ILE A 3 7.40 2.01 -2.55
N HIS A 4 6.61 2.67 -1.71
CA HIS A 4 7.13 3.63 -0.76
C HIS A 4 6.70 3.29 0.66
N VAL A 5 7.55 3.67 1.61
CA VAL A 5 7.16 3.73 3.02
C VAL A 5 7.21 5.16 3.50
N ALA A 6 6.06 5.68 3.92
CA ALA A 6 5.94 6.98 4.58
C ALA A 6 5.86 6.76 6.09
N ILE A 7 6.82 7.31 6.84
CA ILE A 7 6.78 7.32 8.30
C ILE A 7 6.06 8.58 8.75
N LEU A 8 5.01 8.40 9.55
CA LEU A 8 4.09 9.44 9.97
C LEU A 8 3.86 9.40 11.48
N LYS A 9 3.49 10.55 12.05
CA LYS A 9 2.96 10.55 13.41
C LYS A 9 1.59 9.86 13.43
N ARG A 10 1.27 9.21 14.54
CA ARG A 10 0.10 8.30 14.64
C ARG A 10 -1.22 9.04 14.47
N GLU A 11 -1.31 10.31 14.87
CA GLU A 11 -2.47 11.18 14.66
C GLU A 11 -2.80 11.36 13.18
N TYR A 12 -1.80 11.54 12.31
CA TYR A 12 -2.03 11.66 10.86
C TYR A 12 -2.49 10.35 10.25
N LEU A 13 -1.97 9.22 10.72
CA LEU A 13 -2.45 7.90 10.27
C LEU A 13 -3.92 7.68 10.62
N ARG A 14 -4.35 8.10 11.82
CA ARG A 14 -5.76 8.05 12.22
C ARG A 14 -6.63 8.95 11.33
N MET A 15 -6.18 10.17 11.04
CA MET A 15 -6.88 11.09 10.13
C MET A 15 -6.95 10.55 8.69
N ILE A 16 -5.90 9.85 8.22
CA ILE A 16 -5.90 9.22 6.91
C ILE A 16 -6.92 8.07 6.87
N LEU A 17 -6.91 7.21 7.89
CA LEU A 17 -7.85 6.09 8.00
C LEU A 17 -9.30 6.54 8.16
N SER A 18 -9.56 7.68 8.81
CA SER A 18 -10.92 8.25 8.90
C SER A 18 -11.35 9.02 7.65
N GLY A 19 -10.47 9.20 6.66
CA GLY A 19 -10.73 9.98 5.45
C GLY A 19 -10.63 11.50 5.65
N GLN A 20 -10.33 11.99 6.86
CA GLN A 20 -10.15 13.42 7.12
C GLN A 20 -8.94 13.99 6.39
N LYS A 21 -7.80 13.28 6.42
CA LYS A 21 -6.58 13.64 5.70
C LYS A 21 -6.48 12.84 4.41
N THR A 22 -6.59 13.52 3.27
CA THR A 22 -6.61 12.90 1.93
C THR A 22 -5.36 13.20 1.10
N VAL A 23 -4.45 14.04 1.61
CA VAL A 23 -3.17 14.35 0.97
C VAL A 23 -2.03 14.13 1.95
N GLU A 24 -1.01 13.38 1.55
CA GLU A 24 0.28 13.35 2.22
C GLU A 24 1.20 14.43 1.65
N SER A 25 1.81 15.24 2.52
CA SER A 25 2.64 16.38 2.14
C SER A 25 4.05 16.26 2.71
N ARG A 26 5.06 16.60 1.90
CA ARG A 26 6.45 16.65 2.31
C ARG A 26 7.11 17.91 1.78
N LEU A 27 7.62 18.72 2.71
CA LEU A 27 8.43 19.89 2.39
C LEU A 27 9.86 19.65 2.91
N SER A 28 10.87 19.92 2.10
CA SER A 28 12.28 19.63 2.40
C SER A 28 13.23 20.74 1.94
N LYS A 29 14.37 20.85 2.62
CA LYS A 29 15.48 21.73 2.20
C LYS A 29 16.25 21.15 1.02
N LEU A 30 16.31 19.83 0.98
CA LEU A 30 17.07 19.07 0.00
C LEU A 30 16.12 18.41 -0.98
N ARG A 31 16.60 18.21 -2.20
CA ARG A 31 15.93 17.43 -3.22
C ARG A 31 16.05 15.94 -2.85
N CYS A 32 15.13 15.45 -2.04
CA CYS A 32 15.10 14.06 -1.56
C CYS A 32 13.69 13.47 -1.63
N ALA A 33 13.60 12.14 -1.54
CA ALA A 33 12.33 11.43 -1.56
C ALA A 33 11.36 12.00 -0.51
N PRO A 34 10.08 12.24 -0.86
CA PRO A 34 9.40 11.76 -2.07
C PRO A 34 9.54 12.61 -3.35
N PHE A 35 10.21 13.77 -3.32
CA PHE A 35 10.25 14.69 -4.45
C PHE A 35 10.74 14.02 -5.73
N LYS A 36 9.93 14.06 -6.80
CA LYS A 36 10.18 13.41 -8.10
C LYS A 36 10.49 11.91 -8.02
N SER A 37 10.13 11.25 -6.90
CA SER A 37 10.42 9.83 -6.65
C SER A 37 9.16 8.97 -6.60
N VAL A 38 7.99 9.58 -6.41
CA VAL A 38 6.69 8.90 -6.34
C VAL A 38 5.90 9.22 -7.59
N SER A 39 5.32 8.21 -8.21
CA SER A 39 4.46 8.33 -9.38
C SER A 39 3.02 7.96 -9.05
N THR A 40 2.07 8.52 -9.79
CA THR A 40 0.67 8.12 -9.71
C THR A 40 0.52 6.62 -9.98
N GLY A 41 -0.26 5.93 -9.14
CA GLY A 41 -0.47 4.49 -9.20
C GLY A 41 0.45 3.68 -8.29
N GLU A 42 1.56 4.25 -7.82
CA GLU A 42 2.48 3.54 -6.93
C GLU A 42 1.92 3.37 -5.51
N ARG A 43 2.34 2.32 -4.83
CA ARG A 43 1.81 1.96 -3.51
C ARG A 43 2.60 2.63 -2.39
N LEU A 44 1.85 3.16 -1.42
CA LEU A 44 2.37 3.73 -0.19
C LEU A 44 2.01 2.80 0.97
N PHE A 45 3.02 2.41 1.76
CA PHE A 45 2.83 1.83 3.09
C PHE A 45 3.03 2.92 4.13
N LEU A 46 2.04 3.09 5.00
CA LEU A 46 2.00 4.16 5.97
C LEU A 46 2.29 3.60 7.36
N LYS A 47 3.44 4.00 7.90
CA LYS A 47 4.00 3.46 9.14
C LYS A 47 4.01 4.50 10.24
N ALA A 48 3.62 4.11 11.45
CA ALA A 48 3.75 4.97 12.61
C ALA A 48 5.23 5.17 12.96
N SER A 49 5.62 6.41 13.26
CA SER A 49 6.92 6.71 13.84
C SER A 49 7.10 5.90 15.13
N GLY A 50 8.20 5.13 15.19
CA GLY A 50 8.48 4.20 16.30
C GLY A 50 7.48 3.05 16.47
N GLY A 51 6.47 2.92 15.61
CA GLY A 51 5.37 1.97 15.75
C GLY A 51 5.16 1.06 14.53
N PRO A 52 4.07 0.31 14.45
CA PRO A 52 3.80 -0.62 13.36
C PRO A 52 3.38 0.12 12.07
N PHE A 53 3.22 -0.64 10.99
CA PHE A 53 2.40 -0.21 9.87
C PHE A 53 0.95 -0.05 10.35
N MET A 54 0.24 0.93 9.79
CA MET A 54 -1.17 1.16 10.14
C MET A 54 -2.09 1.21 8.92
N ALA A 55 -1.56 1.58 7.75
CA ALA A 55 -2.35 1.68 6.54
C ALA A 55 -1.51 1.45 5.28
N THR A 56 -2.18 1.15 4.17
CA THR A 56 -1.62 1.31 2.82
C THR A 56 -2.57 2.17 1.98
N ALA A 57 -2.02 2.79 0.94
CA ALA A 57 -2.75 3.62 -0.01
C ALA A 57 -2.10 3.53 -1.39
N ILE A 58 -2.82 3.98 -2.41
CA ILE A 58 -2.29 4.22 -3.75
C ILE A 58 -2.04 5.72 -3.92
N ALA A 59 -0.89 6.09 -4.47
CA ALA A 59 -0.61 7.45 -4.89
C ALA A 59 -1.59 7.83 -6.02
N GLY A 60 -2.44 8.83 -5.76
CA GLY A 60 -3.27 9.50 -6.75
C GLY A 60 -2.46 10.52 -7.53
N ALA A 61 -3.05 11.69 -7.78
CA ALA A 61 -2.32 12.82 -8.34
C ALA A 61 -1.13 13.19 -7.43
N VAL A 62 0.05 13.32 -8.04
CA VAL A 62 1.29 13.74 -7.38
C VAL A 62 1.70 15.10 -7.94
N HIS A 63 1.90 16.07 -7.06
CA HIS A 63 2.34 17.41 -7.42
C HIS A 63 3.68 17.70 -6.75
N ASP A 64 4.70 17.96 -7.57
CA ASP A 64 6.04 18.33 -7.12
C ASP A 64 6.31 19.80 -7.44
N TYR A 65 6.76 20.55 -6.45
CA TYR A 65 7.11 21.96 -6.55
C TYR A 65 8.58 22.14 -6.17
N ALA A 66 9.35 22.83 -7.04
CA ALA A 66 10.75 23.18 -6.81
C ALA A 66 10.91 24.70 -6.68
N ASP A 67 12.05 25.12 -6.13
CA ASP A 67 12.47 26.52 -6.04
C ASP A 67 11.41 27.43 -5.38
N GLN A 68 10.70 26.88 -4.40
CA GLN A 68 9.63 27.60 -3.71
C GLN A 68 10.17 28.73 -2.85
N THR A 69 9.59 29.92 -3.00
CA THR A 69 9.78 31.04 -2.08
C THR A 69 8.86 30.89 -0.86
N PRO A 70 9.15 31.60 0.24
CA PRO A 70 8.28 31.62 1.41
C PRO A 70 6.81 31.97 1.10
N GLU A 71 6.58 32.92 0.20
CA GLU A 71 5.25 33.36 -0.23
C GLU A 71 4.52 32.27 -1.02
N GLN A 72 5.27 31.49 -1.83
CA GLN A 72 4.72 30.34 -2.54
C GLN A 72 4.36 29.20 -1.58
N ILE A 73 5.12 28.99 -0.51
CA ILE A 73 4.76 28.03 0.54
C ILE A 73 3.47 28.46 1.27
N ASP A 74 3.27 29.75 1.51
CA ASP A 74 2.02 30.25 2.09
C ASP A 74 0.83 29.98 1.15
N ALA A 75 1.00 30.21 -0.16
CA ALA A 75 -0.02 29.86 -1.15
C ALA A 75 -0.32 28.35 -1.22
N LEU A 76 0.72 27.49 -1.09
CA LEU A 76 0.53 26.04 -0.99
C LEU A 76 -0.21 25.65 0.31
N CYS A 77 0.04 26.35 1.41
CA CYS A 77 -0.71 26.15 2.66
C CYS A 77 -2.19 26.42 2.42
N ASP A 78 -2.55 27.57 1.85
CA ASP A 78 -3.95 27.93 1.60
C ASP A 78 -4.63 26.92 0.66
N GLN A 79 -3.92 26.47 -0.38
CA GLN A 79 -4.46 25.53 -1.36
C GLN A 79 -4.62 24.11 -0.79
N TRP A 80 -3.61 23.58 -0.07
CA TRP A 80 -3.52 22.16 0.25
C TRP A 80 -3.89 21.83 1.70
N ASN A 81 -3.81 22.79 2.62
CA ASN A 81 -4.03 22.50 4.04
C ASN A 81 -5.40 21.90 4.38
N PRO A 82 -6.51 22.24 3.69
CA PRO A 82 -7.79 21.56 3.91
C PRO A 82 -7.71 20.04 3.76
N ALA A 83 -6.86 19.53 2.87
CA ALA A 83 -6.67 18.09 2.62
C ALA A 83 -5.46 17.49 3.35
N VAL A 84 -4.45 18.30 3.67
CA VAL A 84 -3.25 17.89 4.41
C VAL A 84 -3.52 17.83 5.92
N CYS A 85 -4.43 18.64 6.42
CA CYS A 85 -4.78 18.77 7.84
C CYS A 85 -3.55 19.06 8.72
N GLY A 86 -2.64 19.90 8.25
CA GLY A 86 -1.46 20.31 9.01
C GLY A 86 -1.82 21.45 9.98
N PRO A 87 -1.29 21.46 11.22
CA PRO A 87 -1.37 22.64 12.06
C PRO A 87 -0.60 23.79 11.41
N LEU A 88 -0.97 25.05 11.66
CA LEU A 88 -0.29 26.21 11.06
C LEU A 88 1.23 26.21 11.31
N ALA A 89 1.65 25.73 12.48
CA ALA A 89 3.07 25.56 12.80
C ALA A 89 3.81 24.63 11.81
N TYR A 90 3.15 23.59 11.27
CA TYR A 90 3.76 22.71 10.27
C TYR A 90 4.25 23.49 9.04
N TRP A 91 3.41 24.39 8.53
CA TRP A 91 3.69 25.21 7.35
C TRP A 91 4.70 26.30 7.68
N ARG A 92 4.50 27.03 8.78
CA ARG A 92 5.41 28.09 9.22
C ARG A 92 6.84 27.57 9.43
N ASP A 93 7.01 26.43 10.09
CA ASP A 93 8.33 25.86 10.36
C ASP A 93 9.02 25.30 9.09
N ARG A 94 8.26 25.22 7.98
CA ARG A 94 8.71 24.75 6.66
C ARG A 94 8.58 25.83 5.58
N ARG A 95 8.39 27.08 5.97
CA ARG A 95 8.21 28.21 5.05
C ARG A 95 9.45 28.45 4.19
N ASP A 96 10.63 28.06 4.67
CA ASP A 96 11.93 28.17 3.97
C ASP A 96 12.29 26.92 3.13
N ARG A 97 11.33 26.04 2.81
CA ARG A 97 11.60 24.78 2.09
C ARG A 97 11.37 24.96 0.59
N PRO A 98 12.42 24.91 -0.25
CA PRO A 98 12.27 25.10 -1.69
C PRO A 98 11.62 23.90 -2.40
N PHE A 99 11.55 22.74 -1.77
CA PHE A 99 10.96 21.54 -2.36
C PHE A 99 9.70 21.14 -1.60
N ALA A 100 8.62 20.88 -2.33
CA ALA A 100 7.38 20.34 -1.79
C ALA A 100 6.81 19.23 -2.69
N THR A 101 6.24 18.20 -2.08
CA THR A 101 5.50 17.14 -2.77
C THR A 101 4.17 16.94 -2.08
N MET A 102 3.09 16.97 -2.87
CA MET A 102 1.71 16.71 -2.43
C MET A 102 1.20 15.45 -3.14
N ILE A 103 0.81 14.45 -2.35
CA ILE A 103 0.39 13.14 -2.84
C ILE A 103 -1.06 12.90 -2.41
N ARG A 104 -2.01 12.93 -3.36
CA ARG A 104 -3.38 12.48 -3.07
C ARG A 104 -3.37 11.01 -2.70
N LEU A 105 -4.03 10.65 -1.61
CA LEU A 105 -4.14 9.27 -1.15
C LEU A 105 -5.45 8.68 -1.68
N ARG A 106 -5.35 7.55 -2.39
CA ARG A 106 -6.49 6.77 -2.88
C ARG A 106 -6.49 5.38 -2.28
N ASN A 107 -7.66 4.75 -2.22
CA ASN A 107 -7.84 3.36 -1.76
C ASN A 107 -7.12 3.10 -0.44
N VAL A 108 -7.29 4.03 0.51
CA VAL A 108 -6.72 3.93 1.85
C VAL A 108 -7.37 2.77 2.57
N GLU A 109 -6.57 1.85 3.09
CA GLU A 109 -7.04 0.72 3.86
C GLU A 109 -6.16 0.48 5.10
N PRO A 110 -6.73 -0.04 6.21
CA PRO A 110 -5.94 -0.53 7.33
C PRO A 110 -4.97 -1.63 6.90
N MET A 111 -3.74 -1.56 7.41
CA MET A 111 -2.67 -2.51 7.12
C MET A 111 -1.67 -2.58 8.27
N ASP A 112 -1.48 -3.77 8.84
CA ASP A 112 -0.56 -4.07 9.95
C ASP A 112 0.78 -4.66 9.46
N VAL A 113 0.85 -5.10 8.20
CA VAL A 113 2.03 -5.70 7.58
C VAL A 113 2.62 -4.78 6.51
N GLY A 114 3.94 -4.63 6.49
CA GLY A 114 4.62 -3.83 5.49
C GLY A 114 5.93 -4.46 5.03
N PRO A 115 6.61 -3.84 4.04
CA PRO A 115 7.89 -4.34 3.54
C PRO A 115 8.95 -4.36 4.65
N LYS A 116 9.92 -5.26 4.52
CA LYS A 116 11.07 -5.29 5.43
C LYS A 116 11.91 -4.05 5.22
N LEU A 117 12.10 -3.27 6.29
CA LEU A 117 12.93 -2.07 6.26
C LEU A 117 14.29 -2.35 6.89
N ALA A 118 15.35 -2.23 6.10
CA ALA A 118 16.67 -1.99 6.66
C ALA A 118 16.71 -0.52 7.13
N VAL A 119 16.44 -0.30 8.42
CA VAL A 119 16.40 1.06 8.98
C VAL A 119 17.80 1.67 8.91
N GLN A 120 18.06 2.40 7.83
CA GLN A 120 19.26 3.20 7.64
C GLN A 120 18.90 4.67 7.81
N ASN A 121 19.68 5.38 8.62
CA ASN A 121 19.69 6.84 8.74
C ASN A 121 18.37 7.49 9.20
N MET A 122 17.48 6.75 9.88
CA MET A 122 16.23 7.25 10.49
C MET A 122 15.39 8.15 9.57
N ARG A 123 15.35 7.81 8.27
CA ARG A 123 14.64 8.60 7.27
C ARG A 123 13.13 8.47 7.46
N ALA A 124 12.40 9.55 7.20
CA ALA A 124 10.94 9.54 7.27
C ALA A 124 10.26 9.05 5.99
N TRP A 125 11.04 8.71 4.95
CA TRP A 125 10.57 8.18 3.67
C TRP A 125 11.57 7.15 3.11
N TYR A 126 11.05 6.04 2.58
CA TYR A 126 11.83 5.02 1.89
C TYR A 126 11.22 4.74 0.52
N VAL A 127 12.08 4.58 -0.49
CA VAL A 127 11.73 4.08 -1.82
C VAL A 127 12.29 2.67 -1.92
N LEU A 128 11.45 1.70 -2.25
CA LEU A 128 11.81 0.29 -2.31
C LEU A 128 11.41 -0.29 -3.67
N PRO A 129 12.10 -1.33 -4.11
CA PRO A 129 11.67 -2.11 -5.27
C PRO A 129 10.33 -2.80 -4.98
N ASP A 130 9.51 -3.02 -6.01
CA ASP A 130 8.15 -3.57 -5.86
C ASP A 130 8.15 -4.97 -5.26
N GLU A 131 9.20 -5.76 -5.51
CA GLU A 131 9.42 -7.10 -4.98
C GLU A 131 9.57 -7.11 -3.44
N ALA A 132 9.84 -5.96 -2.82
CA ALA A 132 9.84 -5.83 -1.37
C ALA A 132 8.42 -5.80 -0.77
N SER A 133 7.39 -5.63 -1.61
CA SER A 133 5.98 -5.58 -1.19
C SER A 133 5.59 -6.89 -0.51
N PRO A 134 4.96 -6.84 0.67
CA PRO A 134 4.33 -8.01 1.25
C PRO A 134 3.01 -8.36 0.56
N LEU A 135 2.55 -7.55 -0.39
CA LEU A 135 1.26 -7.72 -1.06
C LEU A 135 1.46 -8.36 -2.43
N MET A 136 0.62 -9.34 -2.74
CA MET A 136 0.47 -9.91 -4.06
C MET A 136 -1.01 -9.83 -4.43
N ASP A 137 -1.32 -9.00 -5.43
CA ASP A 137 -2.67 -8.75 -5.91
C ASP A 137 -2.93 -9.57 -7.16
N VAL A 138 -3.97 -10.40 -7.15
CA VAL A 138 -4.31 -11.27 -8.28
C VAL A 138 -5.71 -10.97 -8.75
N SER A 139 -5.83 -10.38 -9.94
CA SER A 139 -7.12 -10.17 -10.59
C SER A 139 -7.75 -11.49 -11.04
N LEU A 140 -9.01 -11.68 -10.69
CA LEU A 140 -9.80 -12.84 -11.05
C LEU A 140 -10.15 -12.81 -12.53
N LYS A 141 -9.74 -13.86 -13.23
CA LYS A 141 -10.10 -14.09 -14.64
C LYS A 141 -11.40 -14.91 -14.70
N PRO A 142 -12.24 -14.75 -15.74
CA PRO A 142 -13.44 -15.58 -15.90
C PRO A 142 -13.16 -17.09 -15.86
N GLY A 143 -12.01 -17.52 -16.42
CA GLY A 143 -11.58 -18.92 -16.38
C GLY A 143 -11.19 -19.43 -14.99
N ALA A 144 -10.67 -18.54 -14.12
CA ALA A 144 -10.32 -18.88 -12.74
C ALA A 144 -11.56 -19.23 -11.93
N LEU A 145 -12.63 -18.43 -12.07
CA LEU A 145 -13.93 -18.68 -11.44
C LEU A 145 -14.57 -19.97 -11.94
N ARG A 146 -14.65 -20.16 -13.27
CA ARG A 146 -15.26 -21.35 -13.87
C ARG A 146 -14.56 -22.66 -13.46
N ASN A 147 -13.24 -22.64 -13.42
CA ASN A 147 -12.43 -23.84 -13.21
C ASN A 147 -11.90 -23.98 -11.78
N ARG A 148 -12.35 -23.11 -10.85
CA ARG A 148 -12.05 -23.16 -9.42
C ARG A 148 -10.55 -23.25 -9.10
N TYR A 149 -9.78 -22.35 -9.71
CA TYR A 149 -8.35 -22.18 -9.41
C TYR A 149 -7.99 -20.70 -9.35
N LEU A 150 -6.86 -20.39 -8.71
CA LEU A 150 -6.27 -19.06 -8.79
C LEU A 150 -4.87 -19.16 -9.38
N SER A 151 -4.61 -18.43 -10.48
CA SER A 151 -3.27 -18.41 -11.09
C SER A 151 -2.41 -17.35 -10.42
N LEU A 152 -1.26 -17.75 -9.88
CA LEU A 152 -0.26 -16.89 -9.28
C LEU A 152 1.03 -16.93 -10.13
N PRO A 153 1.05 -16.30 -11.31
CA PRO A 153 2.18 -16.40 -12.24
C PRO A 153 3.49 -15.89 -11.63
N GLU A 154 3.41 -14.91 -10.73
CA GLU A 154 4.54 -14.33 -10.00
C GLU A 154 5.02 -15.19 -8.82
N SER A 155 4.38 -16.34 -8.56
CA SER A 155 4.87 -17.27 -7.55
C SER A 155 6.27 -17.77 -7.91
N SER A 156 7.15 -17.87 -6.91
CA SER A 156 8.49 -18.45 -7.11
C SER A 156 8.44 -19.98 -7.04
N PRO A 157 9.41 -20.71 -7.63
CA PRO A 157 9.52 -22.16 -7.45
C PRO A 157 9.57 -22.57 -5.97
N ALA A 158 10.25 -21.78 -5.13
CA ALA A 158 10.30 -21.99 -3.69
C ALA A 158 8.92 -21.81 -3.03
N MET A 159 8.10 -20.87 -3.50
CA MET A 159 6.71 -20.74 -3.05
C MET A 159 5.86 -21.93 -3.49
N ARG A 160 6.14 -22.55 -4.64
CA ARG A 160 5.35 -23.68 -5.15
C ARG A 160 5.73 -25.04 -4.57
N SER A 161 6.90 -25.18 -3.96
CA SER A 161 7.46 -26.48 -3.56
C SER A 161 6.80 -27.14 -2.34
N GLN A 162 5.99 -26.40 -1.57
CA GLN A 162 5.35 -26.89 -0.35
C GLN A 162 3.95 -26.28 -0.20
N PRO A 163 3.09 -26.81 0.69
CA PRO A 163 1.86 -26.14 1.05
C PRO A 163 2.07 -24.74 1.63
N LEU A 164 1.03 -23.92 1.53
CA LEU A 164 0.89 -22.59 2.11
C LEU A 164 -0.25 -22.59 3.13
N THR A 165 -0.12 -21.76 4.15
CA THR A 165 -1.23 -21.44 5.05
C THR A 165 -1.89 -20.14 4.62
N LEU A 166 -3.20 -20.18 4.39
CA LEU A 166 -4.02 -19.00 4.16
C LEU A 166 -4.79 -18.67 5.44
N GLU A 167 -4.67 -17.44 5.92
CA GLU A 167 -5.55 -16.87 6.94
C GLU A 167 -6.68 -16.14 6.20
N MET A 168 -7.88 -16.70 6.29
CA MET A 168 -9.06 -16.24 5.57
C MET A 168 -9.70 -15.02 6.26
N PRO A 169 -10.64 -14.30 5.60
CA PRO A 169 -11.24 -13.10 6.16
C PRO A 169 -11.96 -13.26 7.52
N ASP A 170 -12.39 -14.48 7.85
CA ASP A 170 -13.01 -14.85 9.12
C ASP A 170 -11.99 -15.38 10.16
N HIS A 171 -10.70 -15.24 9.87
CA HIS A 171 -9.56 -15.73 10.65
C HIS A 171 -9.37 -17.25 10.67
N GLU A 172 -10.11 -18.01 9.87
CA GLU A 172 -9.82 -19.43 9.71
C GLU A 172 -8.50 -19.66 8.96
N SER A 173 -7.80 -20.74 9.33
CA SER A 173 -6.55 -21.13 8.68
C SER A 173 -6.78 -22.31 7.76
N VAL A 174 -6.49 -22.12 6.47
CA VAL A 174 -6.62 -23.15 5.43
C VAL A 174 -5.24 -23.52 4.88
N GLN A 175 -4.94 -24.81 4.81
CA GLN A 175 -3.76 -25.30 4.09
C GLN A 175 -4.11 -25.51 2.62
N THR A 176 -3.25 -25.04 1.73
CA THR A 176 -3.44 -25.21 0.30
C THR A 176 -2.11 -25.33 -0.43
N ASP A 177 -2.14 -25.82 -1.65
CA ASP A 177 -0.99 -26.20 -2.43
C ASP A 177 -1.16 -25.83 -3.91
N PHE A 178 -0.05 -25.80 -4.63
CA PHE A 178 -0.05 -25.55 -6.07
C PHE A 178 -0.30 -26.85 -6.84
N VAL A 179 -0.91 -26.72 -8.02
CA VAL A 179 -0.94 -27.78 -9.01
C VAL A 179 0.48 -28.09 -9.47
N ASP A 180 0.81 -29.39 -9.51
CA ASP A 180 2.10 -29.91 -9.94
C ASP A 180 2.50 -29.30 -11.28
N GLY A 181 3.70 -28.71 -11.33
CA GLY A 181 4.26 -28.11 -12.54
C GLY A 181 3.67 -26.75 -12.95
N GLY A 182 2.76 -26.14 -12.18
CA GLY A 182 2.08 -24.91 -12.57
C GLY A 182 1.91 -23.85 -11.47
N PRO A 183 1.64 -22.58 -11.84
CA PRO A 183 1.39 -21.48 -10.90
C PRO A 183 -0.05 -21.47 -10.35
N MET A 184 -0.80 -22.56 -10.51
CA MET A 184 -2.22 -22.61 -10.14
C MET A 184 -2.36 -23.06 -8.68
N LEU A 185 -2.86 -22.17 -7.82
CA LEU A 185 -3.21 -22.47 -6.44
C LEU A 185 -4.57 -23.18 -6.41
N ARG A 186 -4.62 -24.36 -5.77
CA ARG A 186 -5.83 -25.17 -5.65
C ARG A 186 -6.82 -24.50 -4.68
N TRP A 187 -8.13 -24.60 -4.91
CA TRP A 187 -9.17 -24.04 -4.02
C TRP A 187 -9.55 -24.93 -2.83
N ARG A 188 -8.74 -25.96 -2.52
CA ARG A 188 -9.05 -26.94 -1.46
C ARG A 188 -9.23 -26.25 -0.11
N GLY A 189 -10.44 -26.30 0.44
CA GLY A 189 -10.78 -25.74 1.76
C GLY A 189 -11.18 -24.27 1.78
N TRP A 190 -11.03 -23.53 0.66
CA TRP A 190 -11.31 -22.08 0.63
C TRP A 190 -12.04 -21.59 -0.63
N GLY A 191 -12.42 -22.49 -1.55
CA GLY A 191 -13.15 -22.12 -2.77
C GLY A 191 -14.55 -21.54 -2.51
N TRP A 192 -15.21 -21.95 -1.42
CA TRP A 192 -16.57 -21.46 -1.08
C TRP A 192 -16.60 -19.96 -0.76
N TYR A 193 -15.46 -19.37 -0.37
CA TYR A 193 -15.36 -17.93 -0.12
C TYR A 193 -15.64 -17.11 -1.38
N TYR A 194 -15.40 -17.65 -2.57
CA TYR A 194 -15.70 -16.93 -3.81
C TYR A 194 -17.20 -16.71 -3.98
N ASP A 195 -18.00 -17.74 -3.65
CA ASP A 195 -19.45 -17.65 -3.67
C ASP A 195 -19.97 -16.79 -2.51
N ALA A 196 -19.45 -17.00 -1.29
CA ALA A 196 -19.88 -16.26 -0.10
C ALA A 196 -19.59 -14.75 -0.19
N PHE A 197 -18.50 -14.36 -0.86
CA PHE A 197 -18.13 -12.96 -1.09
C PHE A 197 -18.65 -12.44 -2.44
N ALA A 198 -19.39 -13.26 -3.20
CA ALA A 198 -19.93 -12.95 -4.53
C ALA A 198 -18.88 -12.31 -5.45
N LEU A 199 -17.74 -13.00 -5.62
CA LEU A 199 -16.61 -12.49 -6.40
C LEU A 199 -16.84 -12.64 -7.89
N GLU A 200 -16.49 -11.60 -8.64
CA GLU A 200 -16.66 -11.51 -10.08
C GLU A 200 -15.31 -11.40 -10.82
N ALA A 201 -15.35 -11.56 -12.14
CA ALA A 201 -14.17 -11.33 -12.95
C ALA A 201 -13.78 -9.85 -12.88
N GLY A 202 -12.50 -9.57 -12.61
CA GLY A 202 -12.00 -8.22 -12.35
C GLY A 202 -11.76 -7.93 -10.88
N ASP A 203 -12.44 -8.63 -9.96
CA ASP A 203 -12.14 -8.55 -8.53
C ASP A 203 -10.72 -9.03 -8.23
N VAL A 204 -10.17 -8.58 -7.12
CA VAL A 204 -8.78 -8.86 -6.73
C VAL A 204 -8.76 -9.71 -5.47
N VAL A 205 -8.00 -10.80 -5.53
CA VAL A 205 -7.58 -11.56 -4.35
C VAL A 205 -6.21 -11.04 -3.94
N ARG A 206 -6.14 -10.37 -2.79
CA ARG A 206 -4.89 -9.86 -2.21
C ARG A 206 -4.36 -10.86 -1.18
N PHE A 207 -3.13 -11.29 -1.38
CA PHE A 207 -2.34 -12.04 -0.42
C PHE A 207 -1.40 -11.10 0.32
N VAL A 208 -1.46 -11.10 1.65
CA VAL A 208 -0.56 -10.34 2.52
C VAL A 208 0.39 -11.33 3.19
N ALA A 209 1.68 -11.26 2.87
CA ALA A 209 2.69 -12.15 3.41
C ALA A 209 2.90 -11.91 4.91
N LEU A 210 2.48 -12.85 5.76
CA LEU A 210 2.67 -12.79 7.22
C LEU A 210 4.04 -13.33 7.66
N GLY A 211 4.83 -13.83 6.71
CA GLY A 211 6.05 -14.58 6.95
C GLY A 211 5.82 -16.09 7.02
N GLY A 212 6.89 -16.87 6.87
CA GLY A 212 6.84 -18.32 7.05
C GLY A 212 5.77 -19.06 6.24
N ARG A 213 5.70 -18.83 4.92
CA ARG A 213 4.70 -19.44 4.00
C ARG A 213 3.22 -19.21 4.40
N ARG A 214 2.96 -18.24 5.28
CA ARG A 214 1.62 -17.84 5.70
C ARG A 214 1.21 -16.55 4.99
N TYR A 215 -0.03 -16.50 4.52
CA TYR A 215 -0.59 -15.35 3.83
C TYR A 215 -1.99 -15.04 4.38
N ARG A 216 -2.27 -13.78 4.69
CA ARG A 216 -3.64 -13.33 4.93
C ARG A 216 -4.31 -13.03 3.59
N VAL A 217 -5.52 -13.51 3.41
CA VAL A 217 -6.31 -13.30 2.18
C VAL A 217 -7.31 -12.19 2.40
N ARG A 218 -7.38 -11.26 1.45
CA ARG A 218 -8.44 -10.25 1.37
C ARG A 218 -9.06 -10.28 -0.02
N PHE A 219 -10.38 -10.19 -0.07
CA PHE A 219 -11.11 -10.03 -1.32
C PHE A 219 -11.47 -8.56 -1.51
N ILE A 220 -11.09 -8.02 -2.66
CA ILE A 220 -11.26 -6.61 -3.00
C ILE A 220 -12.11 -6.57 -4.26
N ARG A 221 -13.33 -6.03 -4.14
CA ARG A 221 -14.20 -5.87 -5.28
C ARG A 221 -13.66 -4.78 -6.20
N SER A 222 -13.69 -5.06 -7.49
CA SER A 222 -13.54 -4.04 -8.51
C SER A 222 -14.69 -3.04 -8.34
N THR A 223 -14.36 -1.76 -8.26
CA THR A 223 -15.38 -0.70 -8.25
C THR A 223 -15.88 -0.57 -9.70
N PRO A 224 -17.20 -0.55 -9.94
CA PRO A 224 -17.74 -0.29 -11.28
C PRO A 224 -17.30 1.07 -11.83
#